data_AF-A0A9Q1E2E4-F1
#
_entry.id   AF-A0A9Q1E2E4-F1
#
_cell.length_a   1.000
_cell.length_b   1.000
_cell.length_c   1.000
_cell.angle_alpha   90.00
_cell.angle_beta   90.00
_cell.angle_gamma   90.00
#
_symmetry.space_group_name_H-M   'P 1'
#
loop_
_entity.id
_entity.type
_entity.pdbx_description
1 polymer ?
#
loop_
_entity_poly.entity_id
_entity_poly.type
_entity_poly.pdbx_seq_one_letter_code
_entity_poly.pdbx_strand_id
1 'polypeptide(L)'
;MFTGKAPQCQSELHRFPCGKSSVPEKEDVLATIRAESQVLGWLLIASIMTAALLLTCVARCRSPISYVQLKFWQVYAQKESDLLDRYAAEHAQNLAERNLTSFFQQKPPEVFVTPDRNAWEKVSSFFHFSTKKLHYSILHKYVETDLGPTGARRPSGVSEGGDLAIPTVLSFVDEGRAIL
;
A
#
# COMPACT_ATOMS: atom_id res chain seq x y z
N MET A 1 5.37 -39.67 19.96
CA MET A 1 4.09 -39.97 19.28
C MET A 1 3.79 -41.46 19.12
N PHE A 2 4.74 -42.36 18.76
CA PHE A 2 4.47 -43.80 18.54
C PHE A 2 5.29 -44.79 19.40
N THR A 3 5.98 -44.32 20.43
CA THR A 3 6.82 -45.16 21.28
C THR A 3 5.98 -46.20 22.02
N GLY A 4 6.18 -47.48 21.68
CA GLY A 4 5.49 -48.63 22.30
C GLY A 4 4.16 -49.04 21.64
N LYS A 5 3.82 -48.49 20.47
CA LYS A 5 2.53 -48.73 19.80
C LYS A 5 2.69 -49.72 18.63
N ALA A 6 1.64 -50.49 18.32
CA ALA A 6 1.71 -51.56 17.31
C ALA A 6 2.10 -51.00 15.92
N PRO A 7 2.83 -51.74 15.07
CA PRO A 7 3.30 -51.23 13.76
C PRO A 7 2.15 -50.82 12.82
N GLN A 8 0.97 -51.42 12.99
CA GLN A 8 -0.25 -51.07 12.24
C GLN A 8 -0.80 -49.67 12.59
N CYS A 9 -0.42 -49.10 13.75
CA CYS A 9 -0.81 -47.76 14.17
C CYS A 9 -0.23 -46.69 13.22
N GLN A 10 1.02 -46.86 12.77
CA GLN A 10 1.68 -45.91 11.87
C GLN A 10 1.10 -45.96 10.45
N SER A 11 0.78 -47.16 9.95
CA SER A 11 0.18 -47.33 8.62
C SER A 11 -1.26 -46.82 8.54
N GLU A 12 -2.04 -46.92 9.63
CA GLU A 12 -3.44 -46.50 9.66
C GLU A 12 -3.69 -45.08 10.21
N LEU A 13 -2.63 -44.36 10.63
CA LEU A 13 -2.73 -43.04 11.25
C LEU A 13 -3.61 -42.04 10.46
N HIS A 14 -3.48 -42.03 9.14
CA HIS A 14 -4.26 -41.16 8.25
C HIS A 14 -5.76 -41.47 8.23
N ARG A 15 -6.19 -42.67 8.68
CA ARG A 15 -7.59 -43.10 8.77
C ARG A 15 -8.22 -42.80 10.13
N PHE A 16 -7.43 -42.37 11.12
CA PHE A 16 -7.89 -42.10 12.48
C PHE A 16 -8.91 -40.96 12.57
N PRO A 17 -8.73 -39.80 11.91
CA PRO A 17 -9.70 -38.70 11.98
C PRO A 17 -11.07 -39.07 11.38
N CYS A 18 -11.11 -40.00 10.43
CA CYS A 18 -12.32 -40.41 9.71
C CYS A 18 -13.05 -41.61 10.34
N GLY A 19 -12.57 -42.15 11.46
CA GLY A 19 -13.22 -43.24 12.18
C GLY A 19 -13.13 -44.64 11.54
N LYS A 20 -12.38 -44.81 10.45
CA LYS A 20 -12.34 -46.06 9.65
C LYS A 20 -11.24 -47.06 10.05
N SER A 21 -10.63 -46.89 11.22
CA SER A 21 -9.54 -47.75 11.71
C SER A 21 -10.02 -48.59 12.89
N SER A 22 -9.61 -49.87 12.92
CA SER A 22 -9.91 -50.85 13.97
C SER A 22 -8.84 -50.89 15.07
N VAL A 23 -7.87 -49.97 15.06
CA VAL A 23 -6.80 -49.90 16.06
C VAL A 23 -7.37 -49.42 17.41
N PRO A 24 -7.27 -50.21 18.50
CA PRO A 24 -7.86 -49.88 19.80
C PRO A 24 -7.29 -48.61 20.44
N GLU A 25 -6.10 -48.22 20.01
CA GLU A 25 -5.32 -47.10 20.55
C GLU A 25 -5.57 -45.76 19.83
N LYS A 26 -6.44 -45.77 18.81
CA LYS A 26 -6.75 -44.63 17.95
C LYS A 26 -7.14 -43.37 18.73
N GLU A 27 -7.96 -43.52 19.76
CA GLU A 27 -8.48 -42.38 20.53
C GLU A 27 -7.38 -41.70 21.36
N ASP A 28 -6.44 -42.47 21.92
CA ASP A 28 -5.27 -41.93 22.66
C ASP A 28 -4.33 -41.15 21.74
N VAL A 29 -4.08 -41.69 20.53
CA VAL A 29 -3.26 -41.02 19.52
C VAL A 29 -3.94 -39.72 19.08
N LEU A 30 -5.25 -39.75 18.79
CA LEU A 30 -6.03 -38.57 18.39
C LEU A 30 -6.05 -37.48 19.48
N ALA A 31 -6.21 -37.89 20.74
CA ALA A 31 -6.11 -37.00 21.89
C ALA A 31 -4.73 -36.34 21.99
N THR A 32 -3.66 -37.10 21.73
CA THR A 32 -2.30 -36.59 21.68
C THR A 32 -2.10 -35.58 20.54
N ILE A 33 -2.56 -35.88 19.32
CA ILE A 33 -2.47 -34.94 18.17
C ILE A 33 -3.21 -33.64 18.47
N ARG A 34 -4.39 -33.74 19.08
CA ARG A 34 -5.19 -32.57 19.46
C ARG A 34 -4.47 -31.74 20.52
N ALA A 35 -3.86 -32.37 21.52
CA ALA A 35 -3.07 -31.68 22.53
C ALA A 35 -1.83 -30.98 21.91
N GLU A 36 -1.08 -31.67 21.05
CA GLU A 36 0.08 -31.09 20.35
C GLU A 36 -0.32 -29.89 19.49
N SER A 37 -1.43 -29.99 18.76
CA SER A 37 -1.97 -28.89 17.95
C SER A 37 -2.38 -27.69 18.79
N GLN A 38 -2.99 -27.92 19.96
CA GLN A 38 -3.35 -26.85 20.90
C GLN A 38 -2.11 -26.17 21.46
N VAL A 39 -1.09 -26.93 21.86
CA VAL A 39 0.18 -26.36 22.37
C VAL A 39 0.86 -25.53 21.30
N LEU A 40 0.96 -26.02 20.07
CA LEU A 40 1.52 -25.26 18.94
C LEU A 40 0.72 -23.99 18.66
N GLY A 41 -0.62 -24.06 18.72
CA GLY A 41 -1.48 -22.90 18.59
C GLY A 41 -1.21 -21.84 19.66
N TRP A 42 -1.14 -22.25 20.93
CA TRP A 42 -0.82 -21.34 22.04
C TRP A 42 0.59 -20.75 21.94
N LEU A 43 1.58 -21.53 21.53
CA LEU A 43 2.95 -21.05 21.29
C LEU A 43 2.99 -20.03 20.15
N LEU A 44 2.26 -20.27 19.07
CA LEU A 44 2.16 -19.32 17.95
C LEU A 44 1.54 -18.00 18.42
N ILE A 45 0.41 -18.05 19.11
CA ILE A 45 -0.26 -16.86 19.65
C ILE A 45 0.68 -16.09 20.59
N ALA A 46 1.32 -16.78 21.54
CA ALA A 46 2.27 -16.18 22.47
C ALA A 46 3.45 -15.53 21.73
N SER A 47 3.97 -16.18 20.68
CA SER A 47 5.06 -15.65 19.87
C SER A 47 4.67 -14.37 19.12
N ILE A 48 3.48 -14.34 18.51
CA ILE A 48 2.96 -13.16 17.79
C ILE A 48 2.76 -11.99 18.76
N MET A 49 2.15 -12.25 19.92
CA MET A 49 1.95 -11.24 20.96
C MET A 49 3.28 -10.69 21.48
N THR A 50 4.25 -11.57 21.74
CA THR A 50 5.58 -11.16 22.20
C THR A 50 6.31 -10.32 21.15
N ALA A 51 6.26 -10.71 19.88
CA ALA A 51 6.85 -9.96 18.78
C ALA A 51 6.21 -8.57 18.63
N ALA A 52 4.87 -8.48 18.72
CA ALA A 52 4.15 -7.22 18.67
C ALA A 52 4.51 -6.28 19.83
N LEU A 53 4.66 -6.82 21.05
CA LEU A 53 5.11 -6.08 22.21
C LEU A 53 6.54 -5.58 22.04
N LEU A 54 7.46 -6.42 21.57
CA LEU A 54 8.85 -6.03 21.31
C LEU A 54 8.94 -4.92 20.25
N LEU A 55 8.21 -5.04 19.14
CA LEU A 55 8.14 -4.01 18.10
C LEU A 55 7.62 -2.69 18.67
N THR A 56 6.58 -2.75 19.49
CA THR A 56 5.99 -1.57 20.14
C THR A 56 6.98 -0.93 21.13
N CYS A 57 7.65 -1.74 21.97
CA CYS A 57 8.66 -1.27 22.92
C CYS A 57 9.86 -0.66 22.20
N VAL A 58 10.36 -1.29 21.12
CA VAL A 58 11.44 -0.72 20.31
C VAL A 58 11.02 0.61 19.70
N ALA A 59 9.81 0.70 19.13
CA ALA A 59 9.28 1.95 18.58
C ALA A 59 9.14 3.06 19.63
N ARG A 60 8.78 2.72 20.87
CA ARG A 60 8.58 3.68 21.97
C ARG A 60 9.87 4.07 22.71
N CYS A 61 10.79 3.13 22.92
CA CYS A 61 12.05 3.35 23.65
C CYS A 61 13.16 3.97 22.79
N ARG A 62 13.10 3.86 21.45
CA ARG A 62 14.18 4.33 20.55
C ARG A 62 14.11 5.78 20.10
N SER A 63 13.10 6.61 20.44
CA SER A 63 13.20 8.03 20.06
C SER A 63 12.24 9.03 20.73
N PRO A 64 12.74 10.15 21.29
CA PRO A 64 11.99 11.38 21.52
C PRO A 64 11.99 12.35 20.31
N ILE A 65 12.80 12.12 19.27
CA ILE A 65 12.70 12.78 17.94
C ILE A 65 12.23 11.72 16.94
N SER A 66 10.93 11.42 16.95
CA SER A 66 10.28 10.70 15.84
C SER A 66 8.79 10.54 16.04
N TYR A 67 8.23 10.46 17.26
CA TYR A 67 6.80 10.13 17.39
C TYR A 67 5.86 11.30 17.03
N VAL A 68 6.07 12.49 17.61
CA VAL A 68 5.25 13.67 17.31
C VAL A 68 5.46 14.13 15.87
N GLN A 69 6.69 14.12 15.37
CA GLN A 69 7.02 14.43 13.98
C GLN A 69 6.44 13.41 12.99
N LEU A 70 6.48 12.10 13.32
CA LEU A 70 5.85 11.07 12.50
C LEU A 70 4.32 11.20 12.51
N LYS A 71 3.72 11.55 13.65
CA LYS A 71 2.29 11.84 13.74
C LYS A 71 1.91 13.03 12.86
N PHE A 72 2.67 14.12 12.92
CA PHE A 72 2.49 15.25 12.03
C PHE A 72 2.62 14.82 10.56
N TRP A 73 3.64 14.03 10.21
CA TRP A 73 3.85 13.56 8.85
C TRP A 73 2.71 12.67 8.35
N GLN A 74 2.20 11.75 9.18
CA GLN A 74 1.02 10.95 8.83
C GLN A 74 -0.19 11.83 8.50
N VAL A 75 -0.45 12.84 9.34
CA VAL A 75 -1.55 13.80 9.12
C VAL A 75 -1.31 14.64 7.87
N TYR A 76 -0.07 15.11 7.65
CA TYR A 76 0.29 15.87 6.46
C TYR A 76 0.06 15.06 5.19
N ALA A 77 0.55 13.82 5.13
CA ALA A 77 0.42 12.96 3.96
C ALA A 77 -1.06 12.67 3.64
N GLN A 78 -1.88 12.42 4.66
CA GLN A 78 -3.32 12.24 4.48
C GLN A 78 -3.98 13.50 3.92
N LYS A 79 -3.69 14.67 4.52
CA LYS A 79 -4.26 15.94 4.06
C LYS A 79 -3.79 16.35 2.68
N GLU A 80 -2.53 16.09 2.35
CA GLU A 80 -1.97 16.34 1.02
C GLU A 80 -2.70 15.50 -0.03
N SER A 81 -2.97 14.22 0.24
CA SER A 81 -3.77 13.36 -0.66
C SER A 81 -5.20 13.89 -0.84
N ASP A 82 -5.91 14.17 0.26
CA ASP A 82 -7.29 14.69 0.22
C ASP A 82 -7.39 16.02 -0.55
N LEU A 83 -6.35 16.86 -0.45
CA LEU A 83 -6.26 18.12 -1.18
C LEU A 83 -5.92 17.87 -2.65
N LEU A 84 -4.95 17.01 -2.93
CA LEU A 84 -4.53 16.68 -4.29
C LEU A 84 -5.69 16.16 -5.12
N ASP A 85 -6.49 15.23 -4.59
CA ASP A 85 -7.64 14.67 -5.29
C ASP A 85 -8.68 15.74 -5.63
N ARG A 86 -8.99 16.63 -4.66
CA ARG A 86 -9.92 17.73 -4.88
C ARG A 86 -9.42 18.74 -5.90
N TYR A 87 -8.16 19.17 -5.78
CA TYR A 87 -7.54 20.10 -6.72
C TYR A 87 -7.43 19.50 -8.12
N ALA A 88 -7.09 18.21 -8.23
CA ALA A 88 -7.01 17.52 -9.51
C ALA A 88 -8.38 17.42 -10.19
N ALA A 89 -9.44 17.08 -9.42
CA ALA A 89 -10.80 17.03 -9.94
C ALA A 89 -11.29 18.40 -10.44
N GLU A 90 -11.10 19.46 -9.64
CA GLU A 90 -11.46 20.83 -10.02
C GLU A 90 -10.67 21.30 -11.25
N HIS A 91 -9.36 21.05 -11.28
CA HIS A 91 -8.49 21.40 -12.42
C HIS A 91 -8.90 20.67 -13.70
N ALA A 92 -9.27 19.39 -13.59
CA ALA A 92 -9.77 18.61 -14.72
C ALA A 92 -11.13 19.11 -15.22
N GLN A 93 -12.04 19.47 -14.31
CA GLN A 93 -13.32 20.07 -14.66
C GLN A 93 -13.13 21.38 -15.43
N ASN A 94 -12.31 22.30 -14.90
CA ASN A 94 -12.03 23.58 -15.54
C ASN A 94 -11.41 23.42 -16.94
N LEU A 95 -10.50 22.46 -17.10
CA LEU A 95 -9.92 22.14 -18.41
C LEU A 95 -10.98 21.59 -19.39
N ALA A 96 -11.87 20.73 -18.91
CA ALA A 96 -12.96 20.19 -19.73
C ALA A 96 -13.94 21.30 -20.15
N GLU A 97 -14.36 22.17 -19.24
CA GLU A 97 -15.25 23.30 -19.52
C GLU A 97 -14.64 24.27 -20.54
N ARG A 98 -13.35 24.61 -20.40
CA ARG A 98 -12.62 25.42 -21.39
C ARG A 98 -12.67 24.79 -22.77
N ASN A 99 -12.36 23.49 -22.86
CA ASN A 99 -12.33 22.76 -24.14
C ASN A 99 -13.70 22.69 -24.80
N LEU A 100 -14.75 22.37 -24.03
CA LEU A 100 -16.13 22.33 -24.52
C LEU A 100 -16.57 23.70 -25.02
N THR A 101 -16.25 24.76 -24.27
CA THR A 101 -16.58 26.14 -24.66
C THR A 101 -15.92 26.51 -25.98
N SER A 102 -14.61 26.27 -26.13
CA SER A 102 -13.89 26.53 -27.37
C SER A 102 -14.44 25.73 -28.55
N PHE A 103 -14.77 24.44 -28.33
CA PHE A 103 -15.32 23.57 -29.38
C PHE A 103 -16.69 24.05 -29.87
N PHE A 104 -17.64 24.30 -28.97
CA PHE A 104 -19.00 24.71 -29.35
C PHE A 104 -19.08 26.16 -29.85
N GLN A 105 -18.21 27.05 -29.37
CA GLN A 105 -18.17 28.44 -29.84
C GLN A 105 -17.25 28.65 -31.05
N GLN A 106 -16.54 27.61 -31.52
CA GLN A 106 -15.56 27.68 -32.62
C GLN A 106 -14.50 28.77 -32.40
N LYS A 107 -14.00 28.87 -31.15
CA LYS A 107 -12.98 29.85 -30.75
C LYS A 107 -11.68 29.15 -30.34
N PRO A 108 -10.52 29.78 -30.57
CA PRO A 108 -9.26 29.24 -30.08
C PRO A 108 -9.28 29.13 -28.54
N PRO A 109 -8.67 28.10 -27.95
CA PRO A 109 -8.67 27.91 -26.51
C PRO A 109 -7.73 28.88 -25.79
N GLU A 110 -8.16 29.34 -24.61
CA GLU A 110 -7.34 30.16 -23.72
C GLU A 110 -6.15 29.38 -23.15
N VAL A 111 -5.04 30.04 -22.82
CA VAL A 111 -3.87 29.36 -22.25
C VAL A 111 -4.23 28.75 -20.90
N PHE A 112 -4.05 27.44 -20.77
CA PHE A 112 -4.31 26.68 -19.55
C PHE A 112 -3.07 25.88 -19.18
N VAL A 113 -2.53 26.12 -17.99
CA VAL A 113 -1.28 25.51 -17.55
C VAL A 113 -1.58 24.25 -16.73
N THR A 114 -1.04 23.13 -17.18
CA THR A 114 -1.07 21.86 -16.46
C THR A 114 0.37 21.37 -16.29
N PRO A 115 0.72 20.72 -15.17
CA PRO A 115 2.04 20.11 -15.04
C PRO A 115 2.32 19.15 -16.21
N ASP A 116 3.56 19.15 -16.69
CA ASP A 116 3.96 18.27 -17.78
C ASP A 116 4.18 16.83 -17.31
N ARG A 117 4.34 15.90 -18.25
CA ARG A 117 4.54 14.48 -17.94
C ARG A 117 5.71 14.22 -16.99
N ASN A 118 6.81 14.97 -17.15
CA ASN A 118 7.98 14.83 -16.29
C ASN A 118 7.69 15.27 -14.84
N ALA A 119 6.94 16.37 -14.66
CA ALA A 119 6.47 16.76 -13.33
C ALA A 119 5.64 15.65 -12.67
N TRP A 120 4.68 15.07 -13.40
CA TRP A 120 3.85 13.96 -12.93
C TRP A 120 4.67 12.72 -12.57
N GLU A 121 5.58 12.30 -13.44
CA GLU A 121 6.44 11.13 -13.20
C GLU A 121 7.32 11.31 -11.95
N LYS A 122 7.88 12.51 -11.77
CA LYS A 122 8.70 12.81 -10.59
C LYS A 122 7.90 12.72 -9.29
N VAL A 123 6.70 13.31 -9.23
CA VAL A 123 5.88 13.29 -8.01
C VAL A 123 5.28 11.91 -7.73
N SER A 124 5.14 11.05 -8.74
CA SER A 124 4.70 9.66 -8.63
C SER A 124 5.81 8.65 -8.33
N SER A 125 7.08 9.08 -8.28
CA SER A 125 8.20 8.18 -7.98
C SER A 125 8.10 7.56 -6.57
N PHE A 126 8.89 6.53 -6.27
CA PHE A 126 8.89 5.95 -4.92
C PHE A 126 9.56 6.90 -3.91
N PHE A 127 8.90 7.19 -2.78
CA PHE A 127 9.45 8.12 -1.77
C PHE A 127 10.63 7.48 -1.03
N HIS A 128 11.84 8.00 -1.26
CA HIS A 128 13.01 7.67 -0.46
C HIS A 128 13.20 8.70 0.66
N PHE A 129 12.92 8.31 1.90
CA PHE A 129 13.17 9.15 3.07
C PHE A 129 14.65 9.51 3.19
N SER A 130 14.97 10.80 3.28
CA SER A 130 16.33 11.29 3.50
C SER A 130 16.38 12.15 4.75
N THR A 131 17.24 11.77 5.70
CA THR A 131 17.43 12.50 6.95
C THR A 131 18.15 13.85 6.78
N LYS A 132 18.70 14.13 5.59
CA LYS A 132 19.48 15.35 5.31
C LYS A 132 18.64 16.53 4.81
N LYS A 133 17.43 16.31 4.30
CA LYS A 133 16.48 17.35 3.87
C LYS A 133 15.06 16.91 4.23
N LEU A 134 14.47 17.54 5.23
CA LEU A 134 13.21 17.13 5.85
C LEU A 134 12.00 17.52 4.98
N HIS A 135 11.80 16.83 3.85
CA HIS A 135 10.57 16.98 3.06
C HIS A 135 9.54 15.96 3.52
N TYR A 136 8.29 16.39 3.64
CA TYR A 136 7.17 15.54 4.07
C TYR A 136 6.54 14.72 2.93
N SER A 137 6.83 15.04 1.67
CA SER A 137 6.36 14.27 0.51
C SER A 137 7.27 14.50 -0.70
N ILE A 138 7.07 13.72 -1.77
CA ILE A 138 7.78 13.94 -3.04
C ILE A 138 7.28 15.21 -3.71
N LEU A 139 5.98 15.52 -3.58
CA LEU A 139 5.40 16.74 -4.10
C LEU A 139 6.02 17.97 -3.42
N HIS A 140 6.14 17.95 -2.09
CA HIS A 140 6.84 18.98 -1.32
C HIS A 140 8.30 19.14 -1.79
N LYS A 141 9.02 18.02 -1.95
CA LYS A 141 10.39 18.03 -2.48
C LYS A 141 10.47 18.62 -3.89
N TYR A 142 9.56 18.24 -4.78
CA TYR A 142 9.50 18.73 -6.15
C TYR A 142 9.28 20.25 -6.18
N VAL A 143 8.36 20.76 -5.35
CA VAL A 143 8.11 22.20 -5.24
C VAL A 143 9.35 22.95 -4.74
N GLU A 144 10.00 22.47 -3.68
CA GLU A 144 11.15 23.17 -3.09
C GLU A 144 12.43 23.07 -3.92
N THR A 145 12.63 21.97 -4.67
CA THR A 145 13.92 21.70 -5.34
C THR A 145 13.89 21.80 -6.86
N ASP A 146 12.78 21.47 -7.50
CA ASP A 146 12.65 21.44 -8.97
C ASP A 146 11.90 22.67 -9.50
N LEU A 147 10.99 23.28 -8.72
CA LEU A 147 10.22 24.46 -9.14
C LEU A 147 10.85 25.81 -8.76
N GLY A 148 11.61 25.88 -7.65
CA GLY A 148 12.39 27.06 -7.24
C GLY A 148 11.58 28.35 -6.95
N PRO A 149 12.19 29.43 -6.44
CA PRO A 149 11.48 30.66 -6.01
C PRO A 149 10.86 31.47 -7.17
N THR A 150 11.30 31.17 -8.39
CA THR A 150 10.78 31.73 -9.63
C THR A 150 10.72 30.55 -10.58
N GLY A 151 9.56 30.24 -11.16
CA GLY A 151 9.28 29.01 -11.93
C GLY A 151 10.08 28.81 -13.23
N ALA A 152 11.36 29.16 -13.25
CA ALA A 152 12.29 28.97 -14.34
C ALA A 152 12.93 27.57 -14.25
N ARG A 153 12.35 26.66 -15.04
CA ARG A 153 12.82 25.30 -15.33
C ARG A 153 14.34 25.24 -15.55
N ARG A 154 15.04 24.33 -14.84
CA ARG A 154 16.39 23.88 -15.20
C ARG A 154 16.26 22.92 -16.39
N PRO A 155 16.83 23.21 -17.58
CA PRO A 155 16.65 22.35 -18.73
C PRO A 155 17.52 21.10 -18.60
N SER A 156 16.88 19.94 -18.54
CA SER A 156 17.56 18.66 -18.67
C SER A 156 16.95 17.88 -19.83
N GLY A 157 17.74 17.74 -20.90
CA GLY A 157 17.69 16.61 -21.83
C GLY A 157 16.51 16.55 -22.80
N VAL A 158 16.77 16.91 -24.05
CA VAL A 158 15.99 16.54 -25.23
C VAL A 158 15.88 15.01 -25.31
N SER A 159 14.69 14.48 -25.60
CA SER A 159 14.55 13.25 -26.39
C SER A 159 13.22 13.27 -27.15
N GLU A 160 13.36 13.14 -28.46
CA GLU A 160 12.32 13.07 -29.48
C GLU A 160 11.39 11.85 -29.34
N GLY A 161 10.14 12.05 -29.78
CA GLY A 161 9.44 11.15 -30.71
C GLY A 161 8.99 9.77 -30.21
N GLY A 162 7.67 9.58 -30.12
CA GLY A 162 7.07 8.24 -30.11
C GLY A 162 5.61 8.24 -29.69
N ASP A 163 4.72 8.14 -30.68
CA ASP A 163 3.32 7.72 -30.55
C ASP A 163 3.20 6.53 -29.58
N LEU A 164 2.28 6.60 -28.62
CA LEU A 164 1.75 5.38 -28.00
C LEU A 164 0.32 5.60 -27.52
N ALA A 165 -0.56 4.79 -28.08
CA ALA A 165 -1.97 4.67 -27.77
C ALA A 165 -2.23 4.64 -26.26
N ILE A 166 -3.30 5.33 -25.85
CA ILE A 166 -3.85 5.29 -24.49
C ILE A 166 -4.12 3.83 -24.11
N PRO A 167 -3.44 3.24 -23.11
CA PRO A 167 -3.79 1.92 -22.63
C PRO A 167 -5.08 2.00 -21.83
N THR A 168 -5.97 1.05 -22.09
CA THR A 168 -7.26 0.75 -21.45
C THR A 168 -7.11 0.42 -19.95
N VAL A 169 -6.44 1.26 -19.16
CA VAL A 169 -6.19 1.05 -17.72
C VAL A 169 -7.07 1.92 -16.81
N LEU A 170 -7.92 2.78 -17.38
CA LEU A 170 -8.83 3.63 -16.61
C LEU A 170 -10.13 2.93 -16.15
N SER A 171 -10.29 1.63 -16.37
CA SER A 171 -11.47 0.89 -15.87
C SER A 171 -11.35 0.41 -14.42
N PHE A 172 -10.27 0.75 -13.70
CA PHE A 172 -10.08 0.36 -12.30
C PHE A 172 -10.57 1.39 -11.28
N VAL A 173 -11.14 2.52 -11.73
CA VAL A 173 -11.80 3.52 -10.88
C VAL A 173 -13.22 3.72 -11.39
N ASP A 174 -14.03 2.67 -11.35
CA ASP A 174 -15.48 2.85 -11.29
C ASP A 174 -16.03 2.02 -10.13
N GLU A 175 -16.60 2.74 -9.18
CA GLU A 175 -17.04 2.26 -7.89
C GLU A 175 -18.29 1.40 -7.99
N GLY A 176 -18.40 0.49 -7.03
CA GLY A 176 -19.68 -0.05 -6.60
C GLY A 176 -20.62 1.07 -6.17
N ARG A 177 -21.47 1.52 -7.09
CA ARG A 177 -22.76 2.12 -6.74
C ARG A 177 -23.81 1.02 -6.81
N ALA A 178 -24.06 0.37 -5.67
CA ALA A 178 -25.28 -0.37 -5.45
C ALA A 178 -26.46 0.61 -5.62
N ILE A 179 -27.22 0.44 -6.69
CA ILE A 179 -28.51 1.11 -6.87
C ILE A 179 -29.56 0.20 -6.22
N LEU A 180 -30.28 0.78 -5.26
CA LEU A 180 -31.51 0.25 -4.67
C LEU A 180 -32.59 0.01 -5.73
#